data_AF-A0A558BPV5-F1
#
_entry.id   AF-A0A558BPV5-F1
#
_cell.length_a   1.000
_cell.length_b   1.000
_cell.length_c   1.000
_cell.angle_alpha   90.00
_cell.angle_beta   90.00
_cell.angle_gamma   90.00
#
_symmetry.space_group_name_H-M   'P 1'
#
loop_
_entity.id
_entity.type
_entity.pdbx_description
1 polymer ?
#
loop_
_entity_poly.entity_id
_entity_poly.type
_entity_poly.pdbx_seq_one_letter_code
_entity_poly.pdbx_strand_id
1 'polypeptide(L)'
;MRTAADTRFLLNETLALFSRLQTVRSFSLSTPMVLAAAVSAPAQAAINAHLAHVAFDLRRKLQAFITWLRSAESYRLSAAETQARYVLLKLRFNNLLDQVDIFADVLGQRSEHNTGTWVAGLDVLAEDALALPGQYYTPPPLICYLERGHGAAIRRSRTRLPGGDLSPVGVIQIPRERMIGSGIASSLIHEVGHQGSELLDLTTTIRQDIEQVIASGTREGALPWQLLSRWLNEILSDCWAVGHLGITATYGLLSVVSLPSYFVFRIGTDGPHPFPWIRLKISLALGQALFPHPQWAALGQQWEDLYPLDNLGADKRDLIRRLEAVLPIFVRLVLGHRSGTLRGGRVADIFPVAERGPEQLRALYVTWQQHPYLREHAAPSLVFAVVGQAKADGRISTQDEVQLLSHMLAHWALDRARNYCVAA
;
A
#
# COMPACT_ATOMS: atom_id res chain seq x y z
N MET A 1 -32.44 25.94 -32.99
CA MET A 1 -31.41 26.99 -32.77
C MET A 1 -31.40 27.34 -31.29
N ARG A 2 -30.24 27.66 -30.71
CA ARG A 2 -30.10 28.05 -29.30
C ARG A 2 -30.69 29.45 -29.06
N THR A 3 -31.45 29.64 -27.98
CA THR A 3 -32.02 30.94 -27.62
C THR A 3 -31.03 31.82 -26.84
N ALA A 4 -31.33 33.11 -26.71
CA ALA A 4 -30.59 34.01 -25.83
C ALA A 4 -30.70 33.60 -24.34
N ALA A 5 -31.85 33.06 -23.93
CA ALA A 5 -32.06 32.56 -22.58
C ALA A 5 -31.14 31.36 -22.27
N ASP A 6 -31.02 30.40 -23.21
CA ASP A 6 -30.13 29.24 -23.08
C ASP A 6 -28.66 29.69 -22.94
N THR A 7 -28.26 30.67 -23.75
CA THR A 7 -26.89 31.22 -23.72
C THR A 7 -26.60 31.89 -22.38
N ARG A 8 -27.55 32.68 -21.87
CA ARG A 8 -27.43 33.34 -20.56
C ARG A 8 -27.37 32.34 -19.41
N PHE A 9 -28.19 31.29 -19.45
CA PHE A 9 -28.15 30.22 -18.47
C PHE A 9 -26.78 29.55 -18.42
N LEU A 10 -26.26 29.10 -19.56
CA LEU A 10 -24.96 28.43 -19.66
C LEU A 10 -23.78 29.33 -19.23
N LEU A 11 -23.85 30.62 -19.57
CA LEU A 11 -22.84 31.59 -19.14
C LEU A 11 -22.84 31.74 -17.61
N ASN A 12 -24.02 31.92 -17.00
CA ASN A 12 -24.14 32.07 -15.55
C ASN A 12 -23.67 30.82 -14.82
N GLU A 13 -24.05 29.64 -15.30
CA GLU A 13 -23.61 28.36 -14.77
C GLU A 13 -22.09 28.18 -14.86
N THR A 14 -21.48 28.58 -15.99
CA THR A 14 -20.02 28.53 -16.15
C THR A 14 -19.31 29.51 -15.21
N LEU A 15 -19.84 30.72 -15.05
CA LEU A 15 -19.32 31.71 -14.09
C LEU A 15 -19.46 31.22 -12.64
N ALA A 16 -20.55 30.53 -12.30
CA ALA A 16 -20.73 29.92 -10.99
C ALA A 16 -19.68 28.83 -10.72
N LEU A 17 -19.38 27.97 -11.69
CA LEU A 17 -18.27 27.01 -11.58
C LEU A 17 -16.92 27.72 -11.42
N PHE A 18 -16.68 28.80 -12.16
CA PHE A 18 -15.46 29.58 -12.05
C PHE A 18 -15.28 30.17 -10.64
N SER A 19 -16.34 30.78 -10.08
CA SER A 19 -16.31 31.32 -8.72
C SER A 19 -16.10 30.23 -7.66
N ARG A 20 -16.74 29.06 -7.79
CA ARG A 20 -16.52 27.93 -6.88
C ARG A 20 -15.10 27.36 -6.99
N LEU A 21 -14.53 27.33 -8.19
CA LEU A 21 -13.14 26.89 -8.36
C LEU A 21 -12.15 27.77 -7.58
N GLN A 22 -12.45 29.06 -7.41
CA GLN A 22 -11.62 29.98 -6.61
C GLN A 22 -11.68 29.70 -5.10
N THR A 23 -12.67 28.92 -4.62
CA THR A 23 -12.75 28.57 -3.20
C THR A 23 -11.89 27.36 -2.84
N VAL A 24 -11.33 26.64 -3.82
CA VAL A 24 -10.38 25.54 -3.57
C VAL A 24 -9.06 26.14 -3.07
N ARG A 25 -8.78 25.97 -1.77
CA ARG A 25 -7.59 26.50 -1.10
C ARG A 25 -6.53 25.42 -0.89
N SER A 26 -5.28 25.85 -0.72
CA SER A 26 -4.21 24.94 -0.29
C SER A 26 -4.49 24.40 1.11
N PHE A 27 -4.23 23.11 1.32
CA PHE A 27 -4.35 22.47 2.64
C PHE A 27 -3.41 23.06 3.68
N SER A 28 -2.28 23.63 3.25
CA SER A 28 -1.36 24.34 4.15
C SER A 28 -2.01 25.53 4.87
N LEU A 29 -3.17 26.00 4.40
CA LEU A 29 -3.94 27.09 5.01
C LEU A 29 -5.25 26.61 5.67
N SER A 30 -5.60 25.32 5.60
CA SER A 30 -6.92 24.82 6.01
C SER A 30 -6.93 23.61 6.94
N THR A 31 -5.80 22.91 7.13
CA THR A 31 -5.74 21.73 8.03
C THR A 31 -4.87 22.01 9.27
N PRO A 32 -5.48 22.30 10.44
CA PRO A 32 -4.73 22.58 11.66
C PRO A 32 -4.21 21.28 12.28
N MET A 33 -2.91 21.01 12.14
CA MET A 33 -2.26 19.87 12.79
C MET A 33 -0.96 20.29 13.47
N VAL A 34 -0.54 19.56 14.51
CA VAL A 34 0.80 19.73 15.07
C VAL A 34 1.85 19.34 14.03
N LEU A 35 3.01 19.98 14.04
CA LEU A 35 4.03 19.75 13.01
C LEU A 35 4.45 18.27 12.93
N ALA A 36 4.51 17.56 14.06
CA ALA A 36 4.79 16.13 14.12
C ALA A 36 3.74 15.26 13.41
N ALA A 37 2.50 15.72 13.27
CA ALA A 37 1.45 15.01 12.56
C ALA A 37 1.43 15.29 11.04
N ALA A 38 2.22 16.28 10.57
CA ALA A 38 2.27 16.67 9.17
C ALA A 38 2.77 15.54 8.26
N VAL A 39 2.24 15.48 7.03
CA VAL A 39 2.77 14.63 5.96
C VAL A 39 4.15 15.12 5.53
N SER A 40 4.97 14.27 4.92
CA SER A 40 6.31 14.66 4.45
C SER A 40 6.26 15.86 3.46
N ALA A 41 7.30 16.69 3.45
CA ALA A 41 7.36 17.85 2.56
C ALA A 41 7.20 17.49 1.07
N PRO A 42 7.79 16.39 0.55
CA PRO A 42 7.54 15.93 -0.81
C PRO A 42 6.07 15.55 -1.05
N ALA A 43 5.40 14.93 -0.07
CA ALA A 43 3.98 14.58 -0.17
C ALA A 43 3.10 15.85 -0.24
N GLN A 44 3.35 16.81 0.65
CA GLN A 44 2.64 18.10 0.67
C GLN A 44 2.83 18.87 -0.64
N ALA A 45 4.06 18.94 -1.15
CA ALA A 45 4.38 19.59 -2.42
C ALA A 45 3.68 18.89 -3.60
N ALA A 46 3.73 17.55 -3.65
CA ALA A 46 3.12 16.77 -4.72
C ALA A 46 1.58 16.93 -4.77
N ILE A 47 0.90 16.92 -3.61
CA ILE A 47 -0.55 17.17 -3.53
C ILE A 47 -0.89 18.59 -4.00
N ASN A 48 -0.19 19.61 -3.48
CA ASN A 48 -0.49 21.00 -3.85
C ASN A 48 -0.23 21.26 -5.34
N ALA A 49 0.88 20.75 -5.88
CA ALA A 49 1.22 20.89 -7.29
C ALA A 49 0.16 20.24 -8.19
N HIS A 50 -0.30 19.04 -7.82
CA HIS A 50 -1.36 18.32 -8.52
C HIS A 50 -2.68 19.11 -8.54
N LEU A 51 -3.17 19.54 -7.38
CA LEU A 51 -4.43 20.29 -7.29
C LEU A 51 -4.34 21.64 -8.01
N ALA A 52 -3.20 22.35 -7.88
CA ALA A 52 -2.96 23.59 -8.61
C ALA A 52 -2.97 23.37 -10.13
N HIS A 53 -2.36 22.29 -10.61
CA HIS A 53 -2.33 21.95 -12.03
C HIS A 53 -3.75 21.67 -12.56
N VAL A 54 -4.52 20.80 -11.89
CA VAL A 54 -5.89 20.47 -12.30
C VAL A 54 -6.80 21.70 -12.25
N ALA A 55 -6.69 22.52 -11.20
CA ALA A 55 -7.47 23.75 -11.08
C ALA A 55 -7.11 24.78 -12.16
N PHE A 56 -5.82 24.96 -12.46
CA PHE A 56 -5.36 25.85 -13.52
C PHE A 56 -5.89 25.42 -14.89
N ASP A 57 -5.83 24.12 -15.20
CA ASP A 57 -6.33 23.58 -16.46
C ASP A 57 -7.84 23.74 -16.60
N LEU A 58 -8.60 23.49 -15.53
CA LEU A 58 -10.05 23.69 -15.53
C LEU A 58 -10.40 25.19 -15.67
N ARG A 59 -9.67 26.07 -14.99
CA ARG A 59 -9.84 27.52 -15.11
C ARG A 59 -9.66 27.98 -16.55
N ARG A 60 -8.60 27.52 -17.22
CA ARG A 60 -8.34 27.81 -18.64
C ARG A 60 -9.47 27.30 -19.54
N LYS A 61 -9.97 26.07 -19.31
CA LYS A 61 -11.09 25.49 -20.08
C LYS A 61 -12.40 26.25 -19.88
N LEU A 62 -12.70 26.68 -18.65
CA LEU A 62 -13.88 27.51 -18.34
C LEU A 62 -13.79 28.87 -19.04
N GLN A 63 -12.62 29.54 -19.00
CA GLN A 63 -12.41 30.81 -19.71
C GLN A 63 -12.53 30.67 -21.23
N ALA A 64 -11.97 29.58 -21.79
CA ALA A 64 -12.10 29.26 -23.20
C ALA A 64 -13.57 29.02 -23.58
N PHE A 65 -14.34 28.32 -22.73
CA PHE A 65 -15.77 28.10 -22.96
C PHE A 65 -16.58 29.41 -22.91
N ILE A 66 -16.31 30.30 -21.95
CA ILE A 66 -16.95 31.63 -21.88
C ILE A 66 -16.66 32.45 -23.14
N THR A 67 -15.41 32.41 -23.61
CA THR A 67 -15.00 33.12 -24.84
C THR A 67 -15.67 32.50 -26.06
N TRP A 68 -15.68 31.17 -26.15
CA TRP A 68 -16.32 30.43 -27.23
C TRP A 68 -17.83 30.65 -27.27
N LEU A 69 -18.53 30.72 -26.13
CA LEU A 69 -19.97 31.01 -26.05
C LEU A 69 -20.36 32.33 -26.73
N ARG A 70 -19.42 33.29 -26.81
CA ARG A 70 -19.60 34.60 -27.47
C ARG A 70 -19.22 34.59 -28.95
N SER A 71 -18.70 33.49 -29.47
CA SER A 71 -18.24 33.37 -30.86
C SER A 71 -19.39 33.05 -31.83
N ALA A 72 -19.21 33.44 -33.10
CA ALA A 72 -20.13 33.12 -34.20
C ALA A 72 -20.35 31.60 -34.38
N GLU A 73 -19.32 30.78 -34.12
CA GLU A 73 -19.40 29.32 -34.17
C GLU A 73 -20.41 28.78 -33.16
N SER A 74 -20.35 29.26 -31.92
CA SER A 74 -21.23 28.79 -30.84
C SER A 74 -22.71 29.08 -31.12
N TYR A 75 -23.02 30.21 -31.77
CA TYR A 75 -24.39 30.56 -32.15
C TYR A 75 -24.99 29.62 -33.21
N ARG A 76 -24.16 28.87 -33.95
CA ARG A 76 -24.62 27.89 -34.94
C ARG A 76 -25.02 26.55 -34.33
N LEU A 77 -24.60 26.27 -33.10
CA LEU A 77 -24.93 25.01 -32.42
C LEU A 77 -26.28 25.06 -31.69
N SER A 78 -26.87 23.88 -31.49
CA SER A 78 -28.07 23.72 -30.68
C SER A 78 -27.78 23.92 -29.17
N ALA A 79 -28.86 24.14 -28.41
CA ALA A 79 -28.77 24.17 -26.95
C ALA A 79 -28.22 22.84 -26.39
N ALA A 80 -28.64 21.71 -26.96
CA ALA A 80 -28.19 20.37 -26.53
C ALA A 80 -26.68 20.17 -26.73
N GLU A 81 -26.14 20.53 -27.90
CA GLU A 81 -24.70 20.41 -28.17
C GLU A 81 -23.87 21.34 -27.28
N THR A 82 -24.38 22.54 -27.02
CA THR A 82 -23.71 23.50 -26.14
C THR A 82 -23.75 23.04 -24.68
N GLN A 83 -24.90 22.53 -24.23
CA GLN A 83 -25.08 21.93 -22.91
C GLN A 83 -24.14 20.75 -22.72
N ALA A 84 -23.99 19.87 -23.73
CA ALA A 84 -23.06 18.73 -23.65
C ALA A 84 -21.61 19.20 -23.39
N ARG A 85 -21.16 20.25 -24.09
CA ARG A 85 -19.83 20.84 -23.84
C ARG A 85 -19.70 21.41 -22.42
N TYR A 86 -20.71 22.11 -21.91
CA TYR A 86 -20.73 22.59 -20.52
C TYR A 86 -20.70 21.44 -19.51
N VAL A 87 -21.49 20.38 -19.74
CA VAL A 87 -21.58 19.22 -18.84
C VAL A 87 -20.23 18.54 -18.68
N LEU A 88 -19.40 18.45 -19.73
CA LEU A 88 -18.03 17.92 -19.61
C LEU A 88 -17.17 18.74 -18.64
N LEU A 89 -17.32 20.07 -18.63
CA LEU A 89 -16.62 20.96 -17.69
C LEU A 89 -17.14 20.76 -16.27
N LYS A 90 -18.47 20.63 -16.10
CA LYS A 90 -19.10 20.34 -14.81
C LYS A 90 -18.65 18.99 -14.24
N LEU A 91 -18.61 17.94 -15.06
CA LEU A 91 -18.08 16.63 -14.65
C LEU A 91 -16.61 16.72 -14.25
N ARG A 92 -15.80 17.47 -15.00
CA ARG A 92 -14.39 17.69 -14.62
C ARG A 92 -14.25 18.46 -13.32
N PHE A 93 -15.10 19.45 -13.06
CA PHE A 93 -15.15 20.17 -11.78
C PHE A 93 -15.50 19.23 -10.62
N ASN A 94 -16.51 18.37 -10.78
CA ASN A 94 -16.87 17.40 -9.76
C ASN A 94 -15.74 16.41 -9.48
N ASN A 95 -15.07 15.90 -10.52
CA ASN A 95 -13.90 15.04 -10.35
C ASN A 95 -12.77 15.73 -9.56
N LEU A 96 -12.55 17.04 -9.76
CA LEU A 96 -11.59 17.80 -8.96
C LEU A 96 -12.04 17.88 -7.49
N LEU A 97 -13.33 18.10 -7.21
CA LEU A 97 -13.84 18.09 -5.83
C LEU A 97 -13.65 16.72 -5.18
N ASP A 98 -13.98 15.63 -5.87
CA ASP A 98 -13.75 14.27 -5.36
C ASP A 98 -12.27 14.05 -5.02
N GLN A 99 -11.34 14.57 -5.84
CA GLN A 99 -9.90 14.52 -5.54
C GLN A 99 -9.52 15.37 -4.33
N VAL A 100 -10.09 16.57 -4.18
CA VAL A 100 -9.88 17.42 -3.01
C VAL A 100 -10.37 16.72 -1.75
N ASP A 101 -11.56 16.11 -1.79
CA ASP A 101 -12.15 15.42 -0.64
C ASP A 101 -11.30 14.23 -0.19
N ILE A 102 -10.75 13.44 -1.13
CA ILE A 102 -9.80 12.36 -0.83
C ILE A 102 -8.62 12.87 0.01
N PHE A 103 -8.00 13.99 -0.38
CA PHE A 103 -6.87 14.54 0.37
C PHE A 103 -7.30 15.27 1.64
N ALA A 104 -8.47 15.91 1.64
CA ALA A 104 -9.04 16.57 2.80
C ALA A 104 -9.31 15.56 3.92
N ASP A 105 -9.85 14.39 3.61
CA ASP A 105 -10.10 13.32 4.56
C ASP A 105 -8.78 12.85 5.18
N VAL A 106 -7.79 12.51 4.34
CA VAL A 106 -6.47 12.01 4.76
C VAL A 106 -5.72 13.04 5.64
N LEU A 107 -5.80 14.32 5.30
CA LEU A 107 -5.12 15.39 6.04
C LEU A 107 -5.91 15.86 7.26
N GLY A 108 -7.24 15.82 7.21
CA GLY A 108 -8.13 16.28 8.28
C GLY A 108 -7.99 15.46 9.55
N GLN A 109 -8.01 14.12 9.44
CA GLN A 109 -7.83 13.19 10.57
C GLN A 109 -6.49 13.35 11.32
N ARG A 110 -5.46 13.96 10.71
CA ARG A 110 -4.18 14.24 11.37
C ARG A 110 -4.27 15.32 12.45
N SER A 111 -5.40 16.04 12.48
CA SER A 111 -5.74 17.00 13.53
C SER A 111 -6.28 16.32 14.80
N GLU A 112 -6.59 15.01 14.74
CA GLU A 112 -7.04 14.26 15.92
C GLU A 112 -5.90 14.08 16.93
N HIS A 113 -6.20 14.33 18.21
CA HIS A 113 -5.23 14.24 19.31
C HIS A 113 -4.57 12.86 19.40
N ASN A 114 -3.23 12.81 19.46
CA ASN A 114 -2.34 11.62 19.45
C ASN A 114 -2.39 10.76 18.18
N THR A 115 -3.56 10.59 17.57
CA THR A 115 -3.76 9.80 16.36
C THR A 115 -2.91 10.32 15.21
N GLY A 116 -2.90 11.64 14.99
CA GLY A 116 -2.15 12.25 13.89
C GLY A 116 -0.65 11.98 13.93
N THR A 117 -0.06 11.96 15.13
CA THR A 117 1.38 11.67 15.31
C THR A 117 1.71 10.20 15.06
N TRP A 118 0.81 9.27 15.42
CA TRP A 118 1.04 7.85 15.11
C TRP A 118 0.91 7.56 13.62
N VAL A 119 -0.10 8.13 12.95
CA VAL A 119 -0.25 8.03 11.50
C VAL A 119 0.97 8.62 10.78
N ALA A 120 1.51 9.73 11.29
CA ALA A 120 2.77 10.30 10.82
C ALA A 120 3.96 9.34 10.98
N GLY A 121 4.08 8.64 12.10
CA GLY A 121 5.10 7.61 12.30
C GLY A 121 4.94 6.42 11.34
N LEU A 122 3.70 6.04 11.01
CA LEU A 122 3.41 5.00 10.02
C LEU A 122 3.80 5.42 8.60
N ASP A 123 3.68 6.70 8.24
CA ASP A 123 4.24 7.20 6.97
C ASP A 123 5.74 6.92 6.89
N VAL A 124 6.49 7.19 7.97
CA VAL A 124 7.96 6.99 8.01
C VAL A 124 8.30 5.50 7.86
N LEU A 125 7.52 4.62 8.49
CA LEU A 125 7.65 3.17 8.28
C LEU A 125 7.36 2.76 6.84
N ALA A 126 6.33 3.35 6.22
CA ALA A 126 5.98 3.04 4.84
C ALA A 126 7.07 3.50 3.86
N GLU A 127 7.61 4.69 4.09
CA GLU A 127 8.73 5.27 3.33
C GLU A 127 10.01 4.41 3.49
N ASP A 128 10.34 3.99 4.73
CA ASP A 128 11.46 3.08 5.02
C ASP A 128 11.32 1.74 4.28
N ALA A 129 10.12 1.15 4.29
CA ALA A 129 9.88 -0.13 3.63
C ALA A 129 9.82 -0.04 2.09
N LEU A 130 9.61 1.16 1.53
CA LEU A 130 9.67 1.38 0.08
C LEU A 130 11.10 1.75 -0.37
N ALA A 131 11.94 2.24 0.53
CA ALA A 131 13.30 2.64 0.21
C ALA A 131 14.18 1.39 -0.02
N LEU A 132 14.60 1.17 -1.26
CA LEU A 132 15.52 0.09 -1.61
C LEU A 132 16.97 0.61 -1.76
N PRO A 133 17.97 -0.10 -1.23
CA PRO A 133 19.38 0.21 -1.51
C PRO A 133 19.67 -0.01 -2.99
N GLY A 134 20.45 0.87 -3.62
CA GLY A 134 20.83 0.73 -5.03
C GLY A 134 20.01 1.55 -6.05
N GLN A 135 19.09 2.40 -5.58
CA GLN A 135 18.37 3.38 -6.42
C GLN A 135 17.65 2.74 -7.61
N TYR A 136 16.94 1.63 -7.40
CA TYR A 136 16.18 0.96 -8.46
C TYR A 136 15.10 1.85 -9.07
N TYR A 137 14.53 2.74 -8.27
CA TYR A 137 13.55 3.74 -8.65
C TYR A 137 13.61 4.96 -7.73
N THR A 138 12.98 6.06 -8.13
CA THR A 138 12.68 7.18 -7.22
C THR A 138 11.38 6.88 -6.47
N PRO A 139 11.42 6.66 -5.13
CA PRO A 139 10.23 6.31 -4.38
C PRO A 139 9.24 7.49 -4.39
N PRO A 140 7.96 7.26 -4.76
CA PRO A 140 6.91 8.25 -4.58
C PRO A 140 6.68 8.53 -3.08
N PRO A 141 6.24 9.74 -2.71
CA PRO A 141 5.77 10.01 -1.36
C PRO A 141 4.57 9.11 -1.00
N LEU A 142 4.56 8.64 0.25
CA LEU A 142 3.50 7.81 0.82
C LEU A 142 2.82 8.51 1.98
N ILE A 143 1.52 8.28 2.12
CA ILE A 143 0.70 8.87 3.19
C ILE A 143 -0.25 7.80 3.73
N CYS A 144 -0.21 7.59 5.04
CA CYS A 144 -1.15 6.74 5.75
C CYS A 144 -2.40 7.53 6.18
N TYR A 145 -3.53 6.84 6.24
CA TYR A 145 -4.74 7.33 6.88
C TYR A 145 -5.53 6.20 7.55
N LEU A 146 -6.41 6.57 8.49
CA LEU A 146 -7.22 5.63 9.24
C LEU A 146 -8.62 5.53 8.64
N GLU A 147 -9.13 4.30 8.58
CA GLU A 147 -10.50 4.04 8.20
C GLU A 147 -11.15 3.04 9.15
N ARG A 148 -12.48 3.10 9.26
CA ARG A 148 -13.27 2.08 9.95
C ARG A 148 -13.51 0.93 8.97
N GLY A 149 -12.78 -0.18 9.10
CA GLY A 149 -12.88 -1.29 8.16
C GLY A 149 -12.04 -2.50 8.56
N HIS A 150 -12.23 -3.62 7.86
CA HIS A 150 -11.65 -4.92 8.24
C HIS A 150 -10.25 -5.18 7.69
N GLY A 151 -9.65 -4.27 6.90
CA GLY A 151 -8.34 -4.51 6.26
C GLY A 151 -7.63 -3.24 5.85
N ALA A 152 -6.30 -3.32 5.75
CA ALA A 152 -5.51 -2.28 5.10
C ALA A 152 -5.73 -2.34 3.59
N ALA A 153 -5.49 -1.22 2.91
CA ALA A 153 -5.57 -1.14 1.47
C ALA A 153 -4.71 0.02 0.97
N ILE A 154 -4.18 -0.09 -0.26
CA ILE A 154 -3.42 0.99 -0.88
C ILE A 154 -4.07 1.49 -2.16
N ARG A 155 -4.23 2.81 -2.23
CA ARG A 155 -4.30 3.53 -3.50
C ARG A 155 -2.89 3.94 -3.89
N ARG A 156 -2.25 3.14 -4.75
CA ARG A 156 -0.87 3.37 -5.18
C ARG A 156 -0.71 4.72 -5.87
N SER A 157 0.48 5.29 -5.77
CA SER A 157 0.87 6.41 -6.63
C SER A 157 0.78 5.99 -8.11
N ARG A 158 0.59 6.96 -8.99
CA ARG A 158 0.49 6.74 -10.44
C ARG A 158 -0.67 5.83 -10.86
N THR A 159 -1.65 5.61 -9.98
CA THR A 159 -2.96 5.03 -10.34
C THR A 159 -3.99 6.12 -10.56
N ARG A 160 -5.09 5.80 -11.25
CA ARG A 160 -6.09 6.79 -11.64
C ARG A 160 -6.94 7.27 -10.45
N LEU A 161 -7.03 8.58 -10.29
CA LEU A 161 -7.99 9.30 -9.47
C LEU A 161 -9.32 9.51 -10.24
N PRO A 162 -10.42 9.89 -9.55
CA PRO A 162 -11.64 10.35 -10.22
C PRO A 162 -11.32 11.37 -11.31
N GLY A 163 -11.81 11.16 -12.53
CA GLY A 163 -11.48 12.01 -13.69
C GLY A 163 -10.20 11.63 -14.44
N GLY A 164 -9.50 10.57 -14.04
CA GLY A 164 -8.44 9.90 -14.81
C GLY A 164 -7.02 10.42 -14.57
N ASP A 165 -6.83 11.44 -13.73
CA ASP A 165 -5.49 11.94 -13.39
C ASP A 165 -4.72 10.91 -12.55
N LEU A 166 -3.40 10.96 -12.59
CA LEU A 166 -2.56 10.05 -11.81
C LEU A 166 -2.41 10.56 -10.38
N SER A 167 -2.52 9.65 -9.40
CA SER A 167 -2.29 9.99 -8.00
C SER A 167 -0.84 10.44 -7.77
N PRO A 168 -0.61 11.64 -7.21
CA PRO A 168 0.74 12.19 -6.98
C PRO A 168 1.47 11.48 -5.82
N VAL A 169 0.71 10.82 -4.94
CA VAL A 169 1.18 10.14 -3.73
C VAL A 169 0.55 8.76 -3.63
N GLY A 170 1.19 7.83 -2.92
CA GLY A 170 0.54 6.60 -2.49
C GLY A 170 -0.26 6.85 -1.21
N VAL A 171 -1.54 6.49 -1.19
CA VAL A 171 -2.41 6.65 -0.02
C VAL A 171 -2.71 5.26 0.55
N ILE A 172 -2.28 5.03 1.79
CA ILE A 172 -2.40 3.73 2.46
C ILE A 172 -3.43 3.84 3.59
N GLN A 173 -4.49 3.05 3.46
CA GLN A 173 -5.51 2.87 4.46
C GLN A 173 -5.02 1.91 5.55
N ILE A 174 -5.20 2.32 6.80
CA ILE A 174 -4.83 1.56 7.99
C ILE A 174 -6.08 1.37 8.86
N PRO A 175 -6.39 0.13 9.27
CA PRO A 175 -7.52 -0.13 10.15
C PRO A 175 -7.29 0.51 11.52
N ARG A 176 -8.23 1.36 11.95
CA ARG A 176 -8.11 2.12 13.21
C ARG A 176 -7.93 1.22 14.43
N GLU A 177 -8.58 0.05 14.44
CA GLU A 177 -8.55 -0.91 15.54
C GLU A 177 -7.21 -1.67 15.67
N ARG A 178 -6.37 -1.62 14.64
CA ARG A 178 -5.07 -2.29 14.59
C ARG A 178 -3.88 -1.33 14.49
N MET A 179 -4.11 -0.03 14.65
CA MET A 179 -3.09 1.01 14.42
C MET A 179 -1.78 0.83 15.20
N ILE A 180 -1.78 0.11 16.33
CA ILE A 180 -0.60 -0.10 17.18
C ILE A 180 -0.39 -1.60 17.42
N GLY A 181 0.88 -2.04 17.30
CA GLY A 181 1.32 -3.42 17.50
C GLY A 181 2.12 -3.93 16.30
N SER A 182 2.88 -5.00 16.44
CA SER A 182 3.71 -5.52 15.34
C SER A 182 2.91 -6.03 14.13
N GLY A 183 1.65 -6.43 14.34
CA GLY A 183 0.74 -6.82 13.28
C GLY A 183 0.45 -5.71 12.26
N ILE A 184 0.48 -4.42 12.67
CA ILE A 184 0.21 -3.33 11.72
C ILE A 184 1.30 -3.16 10.68
N ALA A 185 2.56 -3.41 11.06
CA ALA A 185 3.67 -3.33 10.14
C ALA A 185 3.53 -4.39 9.04
N SER A 186 3.00 -5.58 9.35
CA SER A 186 2.75 -6.60 8.33
C SER A 186 1.77 -6.11 7.27
N SER A 187 0.61 -5.59 7.68
CA SER A 187 -0.39 -5.06 6.73
C SER A 187 0.12 -3.82 6.00
N LEU A 188 0.77 -2.89 6.68
CA LEU A 188 1.32 -1.69 6.05
C LEU A 188 2.40 -2.03 5.01
N ILE A 189 3.35 -2.90 5.36
CA ILE A 189 4.44 -3.25 4.43
C ILE A 189 3.92 -4.14 3.29
N HIS A 190 2.87 -4.93 3.51
CA HIS A 190 2.14 -5.60 2.42
C HIS A 190 1.61 -4.58 1.40
N GLU A 191 0.93 -3.53 1.88
CA GLU A 191 0.44 -2.45 1.03
C GLU A 191 1.59 -1.73 0.28
N VAL A 192 2.70 -1.45 0.97
CA VAL A 192 3.92 -0.92 0.35
C VAL A 192 4.46 -1.86 -0.72
N GLY A 193 4.40 -3.18 -0.49
CA GLY A 193 4.82 -4.21 -1.43
C GLY A 193 4.07 -4.19 -2.75
N HIS A 194 2.78 -3.80 -2.76
CA HIS A 194 2.05 -3.56 -4.00
C HIS A 194 2.64 -2.40 -4.80
N GLN A 195 3.08 -1.34 -4.13
CA GLN A 195 3.72 -0.19 -4.78
C GLN A 195 5.13 -0.54 -5.27
N GLY A 196 5.93 -1.23 -4.45
CA GLY A 196 7.30 -1.63 -4.78
C GLY A 196 7.36 -2.62 -5.95
N SER A 197 6.47 -3.62 -5.95
CA SER A 197 6.40 -4.63 -7.03
C SER A 197 6.00 -4.02 -8.37
N GLU A 198 5.10 -3.03 -8.36
CA GLU A 198 4.70 -2.27 -9.55
C GLU A 198 5.86 -1.41 -10.08
N LEU A 199 6.59 -0.72 -9.20
CA LEU A 199 7.74 0.12 -9.59
C LEU A 199 8.87 -0.68 -10.23
N LEU A 200 8.94 -1.97 -9.93
CA LEU A 200 9.91 -2.92 -10.47
C LEU A 200 9.33 -3.82 -11.57
N ASP A 201 8.07 -3.65 -11.96
CA ASP A 201 7.36 -4.49 -12.94
C ASP A 201 7.42 -6.01 -12.66
N LEU A 202 7.55 -6.39 -11.38
CA LEU A 202 7.83 -7.77 -10.97
C LEU A 202 6.68 -8.72 -11.34
N THR A 203 5.44 -8.25 -11.23
CA THR A 203 4.27 -9.06 -11.56
C THR A 203 4.31 -9.50 -13.02
N THR A 204 4.61 -8.58 -13.93
CA THR A 204 4.62 -8.87 -15.37
C THR A 204 5.74 -9.83 -15.69
N THR A 205 6.96 -9.56 -15.22
CA THR A 205 8.14 -10.33 -15.57
C THR A 205 8.14 -11.72 -14.94
N ILE A 206 7.67 -11.87 -13.69
CA ILE A 206 7.58 -13.19 -13.04
C ILE A 206 6.43 -14.03 -13.63
N ARG A 207 5.32 -13.41 -14.09
CA ARG A 207 4.27 -14.16 -14.79
C ARG A 207 4.80 -14.84 -16.05
N GLN A 208 5.68 -14.18 -16.80
CA GLN A 208 6.31 -14.76 -17.99
C GLN A 208 7.12 -16.02 -17.63
N ASP A 209 7.88 -16.00 -16.54
CA ASP A 209 8.61 -17.18 -16.06
C ASP A 209 7.65 -18.31 -15.65
N ILE A 210 6.56 -17.99 -14.97
CA ILE A 210 5.53 -18.97 -14.59
C ILE A 210 4.85 -19.57 -15.84
N GLU A 211 4.56 -18.76 -16.86
CA GLU A 211 3.99 -19.22 -18.13
C GLU A 211 4.91 -20.21 -18.84
N GLN A 212 6.24 -20.00 -18.80
CA GLN A 212 7.22 -20.96 -19.34
C GLN A 212 7.22 -22.28 -18.57
N VAL A 213 7.10 -22.23 -17.22
CA VAL A 213 6.96 -23.44 -16.40
C VAL A 213 5.68 -24.20 -16.75
N ILE A 214 4.56 -23.50 -16.97
CA ILE A 214 3.30 -24.11 -17.38
C ILE A 214 3.42 -24.74 -18.77
N ALA A 215 4.04 -24.04 -19.73
CA ALA A 215 4.19 -24.51 -21.11
C ALA A 215 5.09 -25.74 -21.24
N SER A 216 6.11 -25.85 -20.38
CA SER A 216 7.04 -26.99 -20.36
C SER A 216 6.59 -28.17 -19.50
N GLY A 217 5.56 -27.98 -18.66
CA GLY A 217 5.05 -28.97 -17.72
C GLY A 217 3.92 -29.85 -18.26
N THR A 218 3.41 -30.75 -17.40
CA THR A 218 2.21 -31.54 -17.70
C THR A 218 0.94 -30.72 -17.46
N ARG A 219 -0.15 -31.06 -18.18
CA ARG A 219 -1.46 -30.40 -17.98
C ARG A 219 -1.96 -30.53 -16.53
N GLU A 220 -1.72 -31.67 -15.89
CA GLU A 220 -2.04 -31.86 -14.47
C GLU A 220 -1.15 -31.04 -13.54
N GLY A 221 0.11 -30.77 -13.91
CA GLY A 221 0.99 -29.86 -13.16
C GLY A 221 0.59 -28.38 -13.27
N ALA A 222 -0.18 -28.00 -14.30
CA ALA A 222 -0.43 -26.60 -14.61
C ALA A 222 -1.32 -25.86 -13.61
N LEU A 223 -2.34 -26.51 -13.03
CA LEU A 223 -3.35 -25.83 -12.20
C LEU A 223 -2.75 -25.10 -10.96
N PRO A 224 -1.90 -25.72 -10.13
CA PRO A 224 -1.22 -25.01 -9.03
C PRO A 224 -0.46 -23.76 -9.48
N TRP A 225 0.28 -23.85 -10.58
CA TRP A 225 1.02 -22.71 -11.15
C TRP A 225 0.10 -21.62 -11.68
N GLN A 226 -1.03 -21.98 -12.31
CA GLN A 226 -2.03 -21.02 -12.76
C GLN A 226 -2.66 -20.25 -11.58
N LEU A 227 -2.93 -20.93 -10.46
CA LEU A 227 -3.45 -20.28 -9.26
C LEU A 227 -2.40 -19.35 -8.64
N LEU A 228 -1.15 -19.82 -8.48
CA LEU A 228 -0.05 -18.99 -7.97
C LEU A 228 0.23 -17.77 -8.87
N SER A 229 0.14 -17.92 -10.19
CA SER A 229 0.23 -16.81 -11.16
C SER A 229 -0.90 -15.79 -10.99
N ARG A 230 -2.15 -16.24 -10.79
CA ARG A 230 -3.29 -15.36 -10.51
C ARG A 230 -3.07 -14.56 -9.23
N TRP A 231 -2.54 -15.23 -8.20
CA TRP A 231 -2.31 -14.66 -6.87
C TRP A 231 -1.02 -13.87 -6.73
N LEU A 232 -0.22 -13.78 -7.80
CA LEU A 232 1.16 -13.28 -7.72
C LEU A 232 1.27 -11.89 -7.11
N ASN A 233 0.32 -10.98 -7.38
CA ASN A 233 0.33 -9.63 -6.79
C ASN A 233 0.31 -9.66 -5.26
N GLU A 234 -0.54 -10.50 -4.67
CA GLU A 234 -0.66 -10.65 -3.22
C GLU A 234 0.55 -11.36 -2.63
N ILE A 235 1.07 -12.35 -3.35
CA ILE A 235 2.26 -13.10 -2.95
C ILE A 235 3.49 -12.19 -2.92
N LEU A 236 3.66 -11.32 -3.92
CA LEU A 236 4.79 -10.38 -3.95
C LEU A 236 4.69 -9.34 -2.84
N SER A 237 3.48 -8.88 -2.50
CA SER A 237 3.26 -8.03 -1.33
C SER A 237 3.56 -8.74 -0.01
N ASP A 238 3.13 -9.99 0.15
CA ASP A 238 3.50 -10.81 1.31
C ASP A 238 5.02 -11.06 1.37
N CYS A 239 5.68 -11.28 0.22
CA CYS A 239 7.13 -11.40 0.11
C CYS A 239 7.84 -10.11 0.57
N TRP A 240 7.30 -8.95 0.22
CA TRP A 240 7.83 -7.66 0.67
C TRP A 240 7.76 -7.51 2.19
N ALA A 241 6.61 -7.86 2.78
CA ALA A 241 6.43 -7.87 4.23
C ALA A 241 7.40 -8.83 4.92
N VAL A 242 7.49 -10.08 4.45
CA VAL A 242 8.41 -11.08 5.00
C VAL A 242 9.86 -10.63 4.88
N GLY A 243 10.28 -10.10 3.74
CA GLY A 243 11.64 -9.62 3.52
C GLY A 243 12.09 -8.50 4.47
N HIS A 244 11.17 -7.67 4.94
CA HIS A 244 11.46 -6.59 5.88
C HIS A 244 11.33 -7.00 7.35
N LEU A 245 10.35 -7.86 7.67
CA LEU A 245 9.92 -8.10 9.04
C LEU A 245 10.24 -9.50 9.58
N GLY A 246 10.68 -10.42 8.72
CA GLY A 246 10.88 -11.83 9.09
C GLY A 246 9.58 -12.46 9.59
N ILE A 247 9.66 -13.21 10.69
CA ILE A 247 8.51 -13.96 11.27
C ILE A 247 7.34 -13.05 11.67
N THR A 248 7.63 -11.80 11.98
CA THR A 248 6.64 -10.78 12.36
C THR A 248 5.61 -10.56 11.26
N ALA A 249 6.03 -10.60 9.99
CA ALA A 249 5.09 -10.51 8.86
C ALA A 249 4.08 -11.65 8.89
N THR A 250 4.54 -12.88 9.10
CA THR A 250 3.69 -14.08 9.09
C THR A 250 2.76 -14.13 10.30
N TYR A 251 3.20 -13.71 11.49
CA TYR A 251 2.28 -13.53 12.63
C TYR A 251 1.24 -12.43 12.39
N GLY A 252 1.65 -11.33 11.76
CA GLY A 252 0.71 -10.29 11.33
C GLY A 252 -0.33 -10.83 10.35
N LEU A 253 0.11 -11.60 9.35
CA LEU A 253 -0.79 -12.28 8.40
C LEU A 253 -1.74 -13.25 9.11
N LEU A 254 -1.22 -14.07 10.03
CA LEU A 254 -2.00 -15.00 10.84
C LEU A 254 -3.18 -14.28 11.53
N SER A 255 -2.96 -13.09 12.08
CA SER A 255 -4.02 -12.30 12.73
C SER A 255 -5.12 -11.82 11.78
N VAL A 256 -4.82 -11.68 10.49
CA VAL A 256 -5.79 -11.28 9.45
C VAL A 256 -6.58 -12.48 8.94
N VAL A 257 -5.92 -13.63 8.79
CA VAL A 257 -6.48 -14.80 8.10
C VAL A 257 -7.02 -15.87 9.04
N SER A 258 -6.87 -15.70 10.36
CA SER A 258 -7.47 -16.56 11.39
C SER A 258 -8.98 -16.33 11.44
N LEU A 259 -9.72 -17.12 10.67
CA LEU A 259 -11.18 -17.07 10.54
C LEU A 259 -11.80 -18.42 10.95
N PRO A 260 -13.13 -18.54 11.10
CA PRO A 260 -13.77 -19.86 11.21
C PRO A 260 -13.34 -20.77 10.05
N SER A 261 -13.12 -22.06 10.35
CA SER A 261 -12.55 -23.05 9.42
C SER A 261 -13.20 -23.04 8.02
N TYR A 262 -14.52 -22.86 7.95
CA TYR A 262 -15.25 -22.72 6.70
C TYR A 262 -14.67 -21.64 5.77
N PHE A 263 -14.32 -20.46 6.31
CA PHE A 263 -13.74 -19.35 5.54
C PHE A 263 -12.26 -19.59 5.21
N VAL A 264 -11.52 -20.24 6.12
CA VAL A 264 -10.11 -20.56 5.90
C VAL A 264 -9.91 -21.50 4.70
N PHE A 265 -10.84 -22.44 4.51
CA PHE A 265 -10.85 -23.39 3.40
C PHE A 265 -11.80 -23.02 2.25
N ARG A 266 -12.21 -21.74 2.18
CA ARG A 266 -12.97 -21.23 1.03
C ARG A 266 -12.02 -20.90 -0.10
N ILE A 267 -11.93 -21.80 -1.07
CA ILE A 267 -11.08 -21.67 -2.25
C ILE A 267 -11.87 -20.92 -3.33
N GLY A 268 -11.51 -19.67 -3.58
CA GLY A 268 -11.94 -18.94 -4.78
C GLY A 268 -10.90 -19.11 -5.88
N THR A 269 -11.31 -19.58 -7.06
CA THR A 269 -10.40 -19.77 -8.21
C THR A 269 -10.30 -18.53 -9.10
N ASP A 270 -11.22 -17.58 -8.95
CA ASP A 270 -11.38 -16.46 -9.88
C ASP A 270 -10.89 -15.13 -9.28
N GLY A 271 -10.64 -15.10 -7.97
CA GLY A 271 -10.15 -13.92 -7.25
C GLY A 271 -8.62 -13.83 -7.24
N PRO A 272 -8.07 -12.63 -7.00
CA PRO A 272 -6.63 -12.39 -6.96
C PRO A 272 -5.96 -12.82 -5.64
N HIS A 273 -6.73 -13.26 -4.64
CA HIS A 273 -6.20 -13.61 -3.32
C HIS A 273 -6.03 -15.12 -3.16
N PRO A 274 -4.85 -15.60 -2.68
CA PRO A 274 -4.75 -16.95 -2.17
C PRO A 274 -5.70 -17.11 -0.98
N PHE A 275 -6.37 -18.27 -0.88
CA PHE A 275 -7.23 -18.55 0.26
C PHE A 275 -6.40 -18.63 1.56
N PRO A 276 -6.98 -18.30 2.72
CA PRO A 276 -6.26 -18.14 3.99
C PRO A 276 -5.24 -19.24 4.31
N TRP A 277 -5.65 -20.51 4.17
CA TRP A 277 -4.82 -21.66 4.50
C TRP A 277 -3.51 -21.69 3.69
N ILE A 278 -3.59 -21.59 2.35
CA ILE A 278 -2.39 -21.61 1.50
C ILE A 278 -1.60 -20.31 1.58
N ARG A 279 -2.24 -19.16 1.82
CA ARG A 279 -1.56 -17.87 1.94
C ARG A 279 -0.53 -17.89 3.07
N LEU A 280 -0.88 -18.46 4.22
CA LEU A 280 0.09 -18.60 5.31
C LEU A 280 1.23 -19.56 4.94
N LYS A 281 0.93 -20.70 4.29
CA LYS A 281 1.97 -21.66 3.84
C LYS A 281 2.94 -21.03 2.82
N ILE A 282 2.45 -20.15 1.94
CA ILE A 282 3.29 -19.36 1.02
C ILE A 282 4.20 -18.42 1.82
N SER A 283 3.65 -17.67 2.79
CA SER A 283 4.43 -16.77 3.67
C SER A 283 5.53 -17.52 4.43
N LEU A 284 5.21 -18.70 4.98
CA LEU A 284 6.18 -19.58 5.65
C LEU A 284 7.29 -20.06 4.71
N ALA A 285 6.93 -20.44 3.47
CA ALA A 285 7.90 -20.90 2.48
C ALA A 285 8.84 -19.77 2.02
N LEU A 286 8.31 -18.55 1.81
CA LEU A 286 9.11 -17.35 1.54
C LEU A 286 10.06 -17.05 2.71
N GLY A 287 9.54 -17.08 3.93
CA GLY A 287 10.30 -16.84 5.16
C GLY A 287 11.43 -17.85 5.35
N GLN A 288 11.15 -19.13 5.18
CA GLN A 288 12.16 -20.19 5.25
C GLN A 288 13.26 -20.04 4.20
N ALA A 289 12.91 -19.56 2.99
CA ALA A 289 13.89 -19.37 1.92
C ALA A 289 14.76 -18.11 2.12
N LEU A 290 14.19 -17.03 2.65
CA LEU A 290 14.94 -15.81 2.97
C LEU A 290 15.75 -15.94 4.27
N PHE A 291 15.18 -16.60 5.28
CA PHE A 291 15.71 -16.66 6.64
C PHE A 291 15.68 -18.08 7.20
N PRO A 292 16.53 -19.02 6.73
CA PRO A 292 16.48 -20.41 7.16
C PRO A 292 16.57 -20.57 8.69
N HIS A 293 15.49 -21.05 9.32
CA HIS A 293 15.41 -21.22 10.78
C HIS A 293 14.25 -22.15 11.18
N PRO A 294 14.35 -22.98 12.23
CA PRO A 294 13.30 -23.92 12.64
C PRO A 294 11.93 -23.28 12.97
N GLN A 295 11.90 -21.98 13.28
CA GLN A 295 10.65 -21.25 13.63
C GLN A 295 9.57 -21.34 12.55
N TRP A 296 9.96 -21.40 11.28
CA TRP A 296 8.99 -21.48 10.19
C TRP A 296 8.27 -22.83 10.18
N ALA A 297 8.99 -23.91 10.46
CA ALA A 297 8.39 -25.24 10.61
C ALA A 297 7.49 -25.31 11.85
N ALA A 298 7.93 -24.74 12.97
CA ALA A 298 7.13 -24.70 14.20
C ALA A 298 5.81 -23.94 14.02
N LEU A 299 5.83 -22.77 13.39
CA LEU A 299 4.62 -22.01 13.08
C LEU A 299 3.74 -22.71 12.03
N GLY A 300 4.36 -23.41 11.07
CA GLY A 300 3.66 -24.26 10.12
C GLY A 300 2.87 -25.39 10.78
N GLN A 301 3.48 -26.09 11.74
CA GLN A 301 2.80 -27.11 12.53
C GLN A 301 1.66 -26.52 13.36
N GLN A 302 1.89 -25.38 14.03
CA GLN A 302 0.84 -24.71 14.80
C GLN A 302 -0.37 -24.35 13.93
N TRP A 303 -0.14 -23.87 12.70
CA TRP A 303 -1.21 -23.58 11.76
C TRP A 303 -2.02 -24.84 11.43
N GLU A 304 -1.33 -25.97 11.19
CA GLU A 304 -1.96 -27.27 10.86
C GLU A 304 -2.80 -27.82 12.01
N ASP A 305 -2.31 -27.63 13.23
CA ASP A 305 -3.04 -28.02 14.44
C ASP A 305 -4.31 -27.16 14.64
N LEU A 306 -4.25 -25.87 14.30
CA LEU A 306 -5.40 -24.95 14.40
C LEU A 306 -6.45 -25.20 13.32
N TYR A 307 -6.05 -25.69 12.15
CA TYR A 307 -6.92 -25.93 11.00
C TYR A 307 -6.61 -27.29 10.35
N PRO A 308 -7.02 -28.39 11.01
CA PRO A 308 -6.77 -29.73 10.48
C PRO A 308 -7.50 -29.96 9.16
N LEU A 309 -6.86 -30.71 8.26
CA LEU A 309 -7.38 -31.00 6.92
C LEU A 309 -8.37 -32.18 6.90
N ASP A 310 -8.51 -32.92 8.00
CA ASP A 310 -9.21 -34.21 8.07
C ASP A 310 -10.68 -34.15 7.61
N ASN A 311 -11.34 -33.03 7.90
CA ASN A 311 -12.76 -32.82 7.60
C ASN A 311 -13.02 -32.25 6.19
N LEU A 312 -11.98 -32.10 5.36
CA LEU A 312 -12.12 -31.57 4.01
C LEU A 312 -12.42 -32.68 2.99
N GLY A 313 -13.30 -32.37 2.04
CA GLY A 313 -13.56 -33.22 0.87
C GLY A 313 -12.27 -33.55 0.09
N ALA A 314 -12.25 -34.71 -0.57
CA ALA A 314 -11.06 -35.24 -1.24
C ALA A 314 -10.44 -34.23 -2.25
N ASP A 315 -11.27 -33.55 -3.04
CA ASP A 315 -10.83 -32.59 -4.05
C ASP A 315 -10.08 -31.40 -3.44
N LYS A 316 -10.53 -30.89 -2.28
CA LYS A 316 -9.86 -29.78 -1.59
C LYS A 316 -8.51 -30.22 -1.03
N ARG A 317 -8.46 -31.40 -0.41
CA ARG A 317 -7.21 -31.99 0.09
C ARG A 317 -6.22 -32.22 -1.04
N ASP A 318 -6.71 -32.68 -2.19
CA ASP A 318 -5.89 -32.88 -3.38
C ASP A 318 -5.27 -31.58 -3.90
N LEU A 319 -6.07 -30.54 -4.04
CA LEU A 319 -5.58 -29.24 -4.48
C LEU A 319 -4.57 -28.64 -3.49
N ILE A 320 -4.83 -28.70 -2.19
CA ILE A 320 -3.90 -28.21 -1.15
C ILE A 320 -2.57 -28.95 -1.27
N ARG A 321 -2.58 -30.29 -1.32
CA ARG A 321 -1.37 -31.10 -1.45
C ARG A 321 -0.55 -30.75 -2.70
N ARG A 322 -1.24 -30.54 -3.84
CA ARG A 322 -0.59 -30.17 -5.10
C ARG A 322 -0.01 -28.75 -5.08
N LEU A 323 -0.69 -27.81 -4.41
CA LEU A 323 -0.16 -26.46 -4.17
C LEU A 323 1.10 -26.53 -3.30
N GLU A 324 1.05 -27.23 -2.17
CA GLU A 324 2.20 -27.39 -1.27
C GLU A 324 3.40 -28.03 -1.96
N ALA A 325 3.16 -29.05 -2.80
CA ALA A 325 4.23 -29.73 -3.54
C ALA A 325 5.02 -28.78 -4.48
N VAL A 326 4.37 -27.76 -5.06
CA VAL A 326 5.05 -26.82 -5.96
C VAL A 326 5.65 -25.61 -5.24
N LEU A 327 5.24 -25.32 -4.00
CA LEU A 327 5.67 -24.12 -3.26
C LEU A 327 7.20 -23.96 -3.18
N PRO A 328 8.02 -24.99 -2.86
CA PRO A 328 9.47 -24.81 -2.78
C PRO A 328 10.11 -24.38 -4.10
N ILE A 329 9.58 -24.87 -5.23
CA ILE A 329 10.07 -24.51 -6.57
C ILE A 329 9.60 -23.10 -6.92
N PHE A 330 8.33 -22.80 -6.67
CA PHE A 330 7.75 -21.48 -6.91
C PHE A 330 8.47 -20.37 -6.13
N VAL A 331 8.75 -20.58 -4.84
CA VAL A 331 9.48 -19.61 -4.02
C VAL A 331 10.90 -19.38 -4.54
N ARG A 332 11.60 -20.44 -4.98
CA ARG A 332 12.92 -20.28 -5.62
C ARG A 332 12.84 -19.49 -6.92
N LEU A 333 11.79 -19.69 -7.71
CA LEU A 333 11.54 -18.91 -8.93
C LEU A 333 11.32 -17.43 -8.59
N VAL A 334 10.43 -17.11 -7.65
CA VAL A 334 10.13 -15.73 -7.24
C VAL A 334 11.36 -15.03 -6.68
N LEU A 335 12.01 -15.62 -5.69
CA LEU A 335 13.17 -15.00 -5.00
C LEU A 335 14.42 -14.96 -5.88
N GLY A 336 14.56 -15.92 -6.80
CA GLY A 336 15.66 -16.00 -7.76
C GLY A 336 15.43 -15.20 -9.04
N HIS A 337 14.22 -14.67 -9.26
CA HIS A 337 13.87 -13.94 -10.46
C HIS A 337 14.78 -12.73 -10.67
N ARG A 338 15.13 -12.48 -11.93
CA ARG A 338 15.96 -11.36 -12.38
C ARG A 338 15.25 -10.65 -13.53
N SER A 339 15.36 -9.33 -13.57
CA SER A 339 14.78 -8.49 -14.62
C SER A 339 15.68 -7.29 -14.93
N GLY A 340 15.34 -6.55 -15.99
CA GLY A 340 16.02 -5.30 -16.32
C GLY A 340 15.85 -4.23 -15.24
N THR A 341 14.67 -4.12 -14.62
CA THR A 341 14.38 -3.20 -13.51
C THR A 341 15.17 -3.55 -12.25
N LEU A 342 15.47 -4.83 -12.03
CA LEU A 342 16.36 -5.31 -10.97
C LEU A 342 17.86 -5.18 -11.34
N ARG A 343 18.18 -4.64 -12.52
CA ARG A 343 19.55 -4.48 -13.04
C ARG A 343 20.35 -5.79 -13.03
N GLY A 344 19.65 -6.89 -13.33
CA GLY A 344 20.22 -8.23 -13.29
C GLY A 344 20.44 -8.80 -11.89
N GLY A 345 20.12 -8.09 -10.80
CA GLY A 345 20.05 -8.64 -9.45
C GLY A 345 18.83 -9.56 -9.24
N ARG A 346 18.80 -10.33 -8.15
CA ARG A 346 17.64 -11.16 -7.79
C ARG A 346 16.63 -10.37 -6.98
N VAL A 347 15.36 -10.80 -7.00
CA VAL A 347 14.34 -10.27 -6.08
C VAL A 347 14.80 -10.37 -4.62
N ALA A 348 15.42 -11.48 -4.20
CA ALA A 348 15.91 -11.63 -2.83
C ALA A 348 16.97 -10.58 -2.44
N ASP A 349 17.72 -10.04 -3.41
CA ASP A 349 18.83 -9.11 -3.15
C ASP A 349 18.34 -7.69 -2.82
N ILE A 350 17.05 -7.38 -3.03
CA ILE A 350 16.49 -6.06 -2.71
C ILE A 350 16.12 -5.93 -1.22
N PHE A 351 16.03 -7.04 -0.49
CA PHE A 351 15.65 -7.06 0.91
C PHE A 351 16.88 -7.06 1.84
N PRO A 352 16.78 -6.48 3.06
CA PRO A 352 17.89 -6.43 4.02
C PRO A 352 18.11 -7.77 4.75
N VAL A 353 18.26 -8.87 3.99
CA VAL A 353 18.21 -10.24 4.53
C VAL A 353 19.24 -10.48 5.64
N ALA A 354 20.46 -9.97 5.48
CA ALA A 354 21.54 -10.16 6.46
C ALA A 354 21.21 -9.55 7.83
N GLU A 355 20.50 -8.42 7.85
CA GLU A 355 20.12 -7.71 9.07
C GLU A 355 18.85 -8.25 9.72
N ARG A 356 18.05 -9.03 8.97
CA ARG A 356 16.73 -9.52 9.41
C ARG A 356 16.73 -11.00 9.79
N GLY A 357 17.90 -11.63 9.87
CA GLY A 357 18.04 -13.00 10.36
C GLY A 357 17.58 -13.17 11.83
N PRO A 358 16.91 -14.28 12.22
CA PRO A 358 16.33 -14.43 13.55
C PRO A 358 17.32 -14.24 14.71
N GLU A 359 18.53 -14.78 14.61
CA GLU A 359 19.55 -14.60 15.64
C GLU A 359 20.05 -13.16 15.75
N GLN A 360 20.19 -12.48 14.60
CA GLN A 360 20.55 -11.06 14.58
C GLN A 360 19.46 -10.21 15.24
N LEU A 361 18.19 -10.48 14.93
CA LEU A 361 17.06 -9.78 15.55
C LEU A 361 17.02 -10.00 17.06
N ARG A 362 17.28 -11.22 17.55
CA ARG A 362 17.39 -11.52 18.99
C ARG A 362 18.55 -10.78 19.65
N ALA A 363 19.72 -10.75 19.02
CA ALA A 363 20.89 -10.04 19.52
C ALA A 363 20.63 -8.53 19.62
N LEU A 364 19.98 -7.94 18.61
CA LEU A 364 19.56 -6.54 18.63
C LEU A 364 18.56 -6.27 19.75
N TYR A 365 17.58 -7.14 19.97
CA TYR A 365 16.63 -6.97 21.07
C TYR A 365 17.34 -6.89 22.42
N VAL A 366 18.27 -7.83 22.71
CA VAL A 366 19.07 -7.82 23.95
C VAL A 366 19.89 -6.53 24.07
N THR A 367 20.53 -6.12 22.97
CA THR A 367 21.32 -4.89 22.92
C THR A 367 20.47 -3.65 23.22
N TRP A 368 19.28 -3.56 22.65
CA TRP A 368 18.38 -2.42 22.85
C TRP A 368 17.75 -2.37 24.25
N GLN A 369 17.64 -3.50 24.94
CA GLN A 369 17.26 -3.48 26.37
C GLN A 369 18.34 -2.80 27.23
N GLN A 370 19.61 -2.98 26.87
CA GLN A 370 20.75 -2.36 27.57
C GLN A 370 21.00 -0.92 27.11
N HIS A 371 20.73 -0.64 25.82
CA HIS A 371 21.00 0.63 25.17
C HIS A 371 19.80 1.10 24.32
N PRO A 372 18.72 1.61 24.96
CA PRO A 372 17.48 1.97 24.25
C PRO A 372 17.66 3.02 23.16
N TYR A 373 18.63 3.95 23.31
CA TYR A 373 18.91 4.99 22.32
C TYR A 373 19.33 4.43 20.94
N LEU A 374 19.89 3.21 20.88
CA LEU A 374 20.24 2.57 19.61
C LEU A 374 19.00 2.18 18.79
N ARG A 375 17.89 1.90 19.47
CA ARG A 375 16.59 1.61 18.82
C ARG A 375 16.01 2.86 18.17
N GLU A 376 16.14 4.01 18.83
CA GLU A 376 15.66 5.31 18.34
C GLU A 376 16.30 5.71 16.99
N HIS A 377 17.56 5.33 16.79
CA HIS A 377 18.31 5.60 15.55
C HIS A 377 18.23 4.48 14.50
N ALA A 378 17.49 3.40 14.78
CA ALA A 378 17.34 2.28 13.86
C ALA A 378 16.22 2.54 12.84
N ALA A 379 16.36 1.92 11.66
CA ALA A 379 15.32 1.93 10.62
C ALA A 379 13.97 1.43 11.19
N PRO A 380 12.84 2.11 10.92
CA PRO A 380 11.54 1.69 11.42
C PRO A 380 11.20 0.22 11.17
N SER A 381 11.42 -0.29 9.95
CA SER A 381 11.17 -1.70 9.63
C SER A 381 12.03 -2.65 10.47
N LEU A 382 13.27 -2.29 10.80
CA LEU A 382 14.13 -3.09 11.68
C LEU A 382 13.57 -3.11 13.11
N VAL A 383 13.10 -1.97 13.62
CA VAL A 383 12.51 -1.90 14.96
C VAL A 383 11.30 -2.84 15.07
N PHE A 384 10.40 -2.80 14.08
CA PHE A 384 9.27 -3.72 14.04
C PHE A 384 9.69 -5.18 13.90
N ALA A 385 10.70 -5.48 13.08
CA ALA A 385 11.23 -6.84 12.92
C ALA A 385 11.79 -7.39 14.24
N VAL A 386 12.60 -6.60 14.96
CA VAL A 386 13.21 -6.98 16.24
C VAL A 386 12.16 -7.16 17.33
N VAL A 387 11.23 -6.21 17.47
CA VAL A 387 10.17 -6.28 18.49
C VAL A 387 9.23 -7.45 18.21
N GLY A 388 8.86 -7.67 16.96
CA GLY A 388 7.99 -8.78 16.58
C GLY A 388 8.67 -10.15 16.71
N GLN A 389 9.98 -10.27 16.43
CA GLN A 389 10.74 -11.49 16.74
C GLN A 389 10.78 -11.73 18.27
N ALA A 390 11.02 -10.69 19.08
CA ALA A 390 11.00 -10.82 20.53
C ALA A 390 9.62 -11.27 21.05
N LYS A 391 8.53 -10.79 20.42
CA LYS A 391 7.16 -11.24 20.73
C LYS A 391 6.94 -12.70 20.35
N ALA A 392 7.38 -13.11 19.15
CA ALA A 392 7.32 -14.50 18.70
C ALA A 392 8.09 -15.44 19.64
N ASP A 393 9.21 -14.98 20.20
CA ASP A 393 10.02 -15.71 21.18
C ASP A 393 9.46 -15.62 22.61
N GLY A 394 8.33 -14.92 22.85
CA GLY A 394 7.73 -14.76 24.18
C GLY A 394 8.53 -13.85 25.15
N ARG A 395 9.40 -12.98 24.63
CA ARG A 395 10.31 -12.12 25.41
C ARG A 395 9.77 -10.72 25.72
N ILE A 396 8.66 -10.32 25.09
CA ILE A 396 7.99 -9.05 25.35
C ILE A 396 6.48 -9.29 25.49
N SER A 397 5.86 -8.64 26.47
CA SER A 397 4.41 -8.69 26.62
C SER A 397 3.71 -7.85 25.55
N THR A 398 2.45 -8.16 25.24
CA THR A 398 1.64 -7.33 24.33
C THR A 398 1.51 -5.89 24.81
N GLN A 399 1.44 -5.67 26.13
CA GLN A 399 1.35 -4.33 26.70
C GLN A 399 2.63 -3.53 26.48
N ASP A 400 3.79 -4.13 26.75
CA ASP A 400 5.09 -3.48 26.58
C ASP A 400 5.38 -3.21 25.10
N GLU A 401 4.99 -4.14 24.21
CA GLU A 401 5.07 -3.95 22.76
C GLU A 401 4.27 -2.71 22.33
N VAL A 402 3.01 -2.59 22.76
CA VAL A 402 2.15 -1.46 22.40
C VAL A 402 2.74 -0.15 22.88
N GLN A 403 3.24 -0.10 24.13
CA GLN A 403 3.87 1.10 24.68
C GLN A 403 5.13 1.49 23.90
N LEU A 404 6.01 0.51 23.64
CA LEU A 404 7.26 0.71 22.91
C LEU A 404 6.98 1.21 21.49
N LEU A 405 6.12 0.54 20.74
CA LEU A 405 5.86 0.91 19.34
C LEU A 405 5.08 2.24 19.24
N SER A 406 4.19 2.53 20.19
CA SER A 406 3.52 3.85 20.27
C SER A 406 4.54 4.98 20.45
N HIS A 407 5.52 4.77 21.32
CA HIS A 407 6.60 5.71 21.55
C HIS A 407 7.47 5.90 20.30
N MET A 408 7.85 4.80 19.64
CA MET A 408 8.65 4.85 18.41
C MET A 408 7.94 5.58 17.26
N LEU A 409 6.64 5.34 17.07
CA LEU A 409 5.84 6.06 16.07
C LEU A 409 5.84 7.57 16.32
N ALA A 410 5.66 7.98 17.58
CA ALA A 410 5.71 9.40 17.95
C ALA A 410 7.12 9.99 17.78
N HIS A 411 8.16 9.22 18.10
CA HIS A 411 9.55 9.61 17.94
C HIS A 411 9.91 9.87 16.46
N TRP A 412 9.61 8.93 15.56
CA TRP A 412 9.88 9.12 14.12
C TRP A 412 9.09 10.29 13.52
N ALA A 413 7.84 10.47 13.96
CA ALA A 413 7.02 11.60 13.56
C ALA A 413 7.65 12.94 14.00
N LEU A 414 8.16 13.01 15.23
CA LEU A 414 8.85 14.18 15.77
C LEU A 414 10.16 14.47 15.04
N ASP A 415 10.97 13.44 14.77
CA ASP A 415 12.25 13.61 14.08
C ASP A 415 12.07 14.06 12.63
N ARG A 416 11.06 13.52 11.93
CA ARG A 416 10.66 14.05 10.62
C ARG A 416 10.28 15.53 10.70
N ALA A 417 9.51 15.92 11.71
CA ALA A 417 9.11 17.32 11.90
C ALA A 417 10.29 18.26 12.19
N ARG A 418 11.31 17.79 12.93
CA ARG A 418 12.55 18.56 13.16
C ARG A 418 13.31 18.83 11.86
N ASN A 419 13.31 17.85 10.96
CA ASN A 419 13.98 17.95 9.67
C ASN A 419 13.16 18.70 8.59
N TYR A 420 11.88 18.98 8.87
CA TYR A 420 10.95 19.61 7.93
C TYR A 420 11.41 21.01 7.46
N CYS A 421 12.16 21.73 8.30
CA CYS A 421 12.63 23.09 8.01
C CYS A 421 14.05 23.14 7.43
N VAL A 422 14.77 22.02 7.35
CA VAL A 422 16.18 21.98 6.91
C VAL A 422 16.30 21.64 5.41
N ALA A 423 15.23 21.12 4.80
CA ALA A 423 15.21 20.66 3.42
C ALA A 423 14.65 21.69 2.40
N ALA A 424 14.80 22.99 2.67
CA ALA A 424 14.39 24.07 1.76
C ALA A 424 15.54 24.53 0.85
#